data_AF-A0A9C9NXV8-F1
#
_entry.id   AF-A0A9C9NXV8-F1
#
_cell.length_a   1.000
_cell.length_b   1.000
_cell.length_c   1.000
_cell.angle_alpha   90.00
_cell.angle_beta   90.00
_cell.angle_gamma   90.00
#
_symmetry.space_group_name_H-M   'P 1'
#
loop_
_entity.id
_entity.type
_entity.pdbx_description
1 polymer ?
#
loop_
_entity_poly.entity_id
_entity_poly.type
_entity_poly.pdbx_seq_one_letter_code
_entity_poly.pdbx_strand_id
1 'polypeptide(L)'
;GNTTLVLRYYEIKLLDLVGFRPQLLTCVDCHKEIQAEDQYFSSELGGVLCPLCGQKKPGAIPISMLALKYLRHLQRSNYAEARHASIPTYVNREMEAIMQYYLTYLLERKLNTPGFLRRVIQEGK
;
A
#
# COMPACT_ATOMS: atom_id res chain seq x y z
N GLY A 1 -18.66 10.16 1.71
CA GLY A 1 -18.99 11.00 0.54
C GLY A 1 -18.03 10.70 -0.58
N ASN A 2 -18.45 10.88 -1.84
CA ASN A 2 -17.70 10.57 -3.07
C ASN A 2 -16.20 10.96 -3.02
N THR A 3 -15.85 12.05 -2.33
CA THR A 3 -14.48 12.55 -2.12
C THR A 3 -13.47 11.50 -1.61
N THR A 4 -13.85 10.61 -0.68
CA THR A 4 -12.91 9.63 -0.10
C THR A 4 -12.45 8.61 -1.15
N LEU A 5 -13.37 8.16 -2.02
CA LEU A 5 -13.06 7.25 -3.12
C LEU A 5 -12.11 7.91 -4.11
N VAL A 6 -12.39 9.15 -4.49
CA VAL A 6 -11.55 9.94 -5.40
C VAL A 6 -10.13 10.02 -4.86
N LEU A 7 -9.96 10.39 -3.59
CA LEU A 7 -8.64 10.48 -2.97
C LEU A 7 -7.90 9.14 -2.98
N ARG A 8 -8.55 8.04 -2.54
CA ARG A 8 -7.90 6.70 -2.55
C ARG A 8 -7.53 6.25 -3.96
N TYR A 9 -8.39 6.52 -4.95
CA TYR A 9 -8.11 6.24 -6.34
C TYR A 9 -6.89 7.04 -6.84
N TYR A 10 -6.83 8.34 -6.54
CA TYR A 10 -5.69 9.15 -6.96
C TYR A 10 -4.39 8.70 -6.29
N GLU A 11 -4.39 8.37 -5.00
CA GLU A 11 -3.18 7.88 -4.34
C GLU A 11 -2.66 6.59 -4.93
N ILE A 12 -3.52 5.59 -5.17
CA ILE A 12 -3.08 4.31 -5.70
C ILE A 12 -2.53 4.45 -7.13
N LYS A 13 -3.12 5.34 -7.94
CA LYS A 13 -2.64 5.65 -9.29
C LYS A 13 -1.37 6.49 -9.28
N LEU A 14 -1.26 7.46 -8.37
CA LEU A 14 -0.04 8.25 -8.21
C LEU A 14 1.13 7.35 -7.83
N LEU A 15 0.94 6.46 -6.85
CA LEU A 15 1.96 5.49 -6.44
C LEU A 15 2.40 4.61 -7.61
N ASP A 16 1.47 4.18 -8.47
CA ASP A 16 1.81 3.43 -9.70
C ASP A 16 2.69 4.28 -10.64
N LEU A 17 2.27 5.50 -10.94
CA LEU A 17 2.98 6.42 -11.83
C LEU A 17 4.38 6.79 -11.34
N VAL A 18 4.58 6.89 -10.02
CA VAL A 18 5.87 7.26 -9.42
C VAL A 18 6.74 6.06 -9.04
N GLY A 19 6.36 4.84 -9.44
CA GLY A 19 7.17 3.62 -9.26
C GLY A 19 7.08 2.98 -7.87
N PHE A 20 6.05 3.30 -7.10
CA PHE A 20 5.79 2.78 -5.74
C PHE A 20 4.49 1.96 -5.67
N ARG A 21 4.03 1.40 -6.80
CA ARG A 21 2.82 0.58 -6.86
C ARG A 21 2.85 -0.52 -5.78
N PRO A 22 1.87 -0.59 -4.87
CA PRO A 22 1.84 -1.67 -3.89
C PRO A 22 1.48 -3.00 -4.57
N GLN A 23 2.20 -4.08 -4.22
CA GLN A 23 1.83 -5.43 -4.64
C GLN A 23 0.67 -5.93 -3.78
N LEU A 24 -0.47 -6.22 -4.40
CA LEU A 24 -1.70 -6.58 -3.70
C LEU A 24 -2.18 -8.00 -4.02
N LEU A 25 -1.57 -8.72 -4.96
CA LEU A 25 -2.07 -10.04 -5.42
C LEU A 25 -1.29 -11.22 -4.81
N THR A 26 0.02 -11.09 -4.74
CA THR A 26 0.92 -12.13 -4.18
C THR A 26 1.56 -11.63 -2.90
N CYS A 27 1.80 -12.53 -1.96
CA CYS A 27 2.56 -12.23 -0.76
C CYS A 27 3.95 -11.70 -1.13
N VAL A 28 4.34 -10.52 -0.62
CA VAL A 28 5.63 -9.89 -0.93
C VAL A 28 6.82 -10.59 -0.28
N ASP A 29 6.58 -11.57 0.60
CA ASP A 29 7.62 -12.36 1.28
C ASP A 29 7.75 -13.77 0.70
N CYS A 30 6.68 -14.58 0.74
CA CYS A 30 6.74 -15.97 0.26
C CYS A 30 6.25 -16.18 -1.18
N HIS A 31 5.83 -15.12 -1.88
CA HIS A 31 5.35 -15.14 -3.27
C HIS A 31 4.13 -16.01 -3.58
N LYS A 32 3.52 -16.64 -2.57
CA LYS A 32 2.24 -17.35 -2.74
C LYS A 32 1.11 -16.37 -3.06
N GLU A 33 0.12 -16.86 -3.80
CA GLU A 33 -1.11 -16.12 -4.07
C GLU A 33 -1.89 -15.87 -2.77
N ILE A 34 -2.39 -14.65 -2.62
CA ILE A 34 -3.17 -14.24 -1.45
C ILE A 34 -4.60 -14.79 -1.56
N GLN A 35 -5.03 -15.46 -0.49
CA GLN A 35 -6.35 -16.07 -0.40
C GLN A 35 -7.42 -15.07 0.09
N ALA A 36 -8.68 -15.45 -0.03
CA ALA A 36 -9.84 -14.64 0.37
C ALA A 36 -10.08 -14.67 1.90
N GLU A 37 -9.07 -14.22 2.64
CA GLU A 37 -9.04 -14.10 4.10
C GLU A 37 -8.35 -12.79 4.49
N ASP A 38 -8.40 -12.42 5.77
CA ASP A 38 -7.70 -11.25 6.28
C ASP A 38 -6.18 -11.44 6.18
N GLN A 39 -5.49 -10.36 5.85
CA GLN A 39 -4.08 -10.35 5.49
C GLN A 39 -3.32 -9.33 6.32
N TYR A 40 -2.05 -9.13 5.98
CA TYR A 40 -1.24 -8.05 6.50
C TYR A 40 -0.71 -7.18 5.37
N PHE A 41 -0.28 -5.97 5.70
CA PHE A 41 0.38 -5.04 4.78
C PHE A 41 1.71 -4.58 5.37
N SER A 42 2.76 -4.61 4.56
CA SER A 42 4.08 -4.11 4.93
C SER A 42 4.46 -2.94 4.03
N SER A 43 4.59 -1.76 4.61
CA SER A 43 5.11 -0.58 3.89
C SER A 43 6.57 -0.76 3.49
N GLU A 44 7.35 -1.45 4.32
CA GLU A 44 8.75 -1.76 4.05
C GLU A 44 8.94 -2.63 2.81
N LEU A 45 8.14 -3.69 2.70
CA LEU A 45 8.17 -4.61 1.55
C LEU A 45 7.26 -4.16 0.40
N GLY A 46 6.53 -3.06 0.56
CA GLY A 46 5.72 -2.45 -0.48
C GLY A 46 4.48 -3.26 -0.89
N GLY A 47 3.88 -4.03 0.01
CA GLY A 47 2.69 -4.80 -0.35
C GLY A 47 2.12 -5.72 0.71
N VAL A 48 1.20 -6.57 0.25
CA VAL A 48 0.43 -7.51 1.08
C VAL A 48 1.27 -8.72 1.49
N LEU A 49 1.04 -9.21 2.70
CA LEU A 49 1.62 -10.43 3.27
C LEU A 49 0.50 -11.41 3.62
N CYS A 50 0.73 -12.70 3.35
CA CYS A 50 -0.16 -13.76 3.83
C CYS A 50 -0.13 -13.85 5.37
N PRO A 51 -1.08 -14.52 6.04
CA PRO A 51 -1.16 -14.50 7.51
C PRO A 51 0.09 -15.07 8.17
N LEU A 52 0.68 -16.12 7.57
CA LEU A 52 1.90 -16.77 8.04
C LEU A 52 3.13 -15.85 8.01
N CYS A 53 3.25 -15.01 6.99
CA CYS A 53 4.36 -14.08 6.83
C CYS A 53 4.13 -12.80 7.66
N GLY A 54 2.90 -12.28 7.63
CA GLY A 54 2.52 -11.04 8.32
C GLY A 54 2.72 -11.10 9.83
N GLN A 55 2.30 -12.19 10.48
CA GLN A 55 2.46 -12.37 11.94
C GLN A 55 3.92 -12.32 12.41
N LYS A 56 4.87 -12.65 11.52
CA LYS A 56 6.30 -12.71 11.84
C LYS A 56 7.04 -11.43 11.47
N LYS A 57 6.37 -10.49 10.79
CA LYS A 57 7.01 -9.32 10.21
C LYS A 57 6.77 -8.09 11.09
N PRO A 58 7.80 -7.56 11.79
CA PRO A 58 7.67 -6.33 12.55
C PRO A 58 7.18 -5.18 11.67
N GLY A 59 6.23 -4.38 12.19
CA GLY A 59 5.64 -3.27 11.46
C GLY A 59 4.59 -3.66 10.42
N ALA A 60 4.37 -4.94 10.13
CA ALA A 60 3.23 -5.32 9.30
C ALA A 60 1.92 -5.04 10.06
N ILE A 61 0.96 -4.41 9.38
CA ILE A 61 -0.36 -4.07 9.96
C ILE A 61 -1.45 -4.94 9.34
N PRO A 62 -2.50 -5.32 10.08
CA PRO A 62 -3.59 -6.11 9.52
C PRO A 62 -4.33 -5.32 8.44
N ILE A 63 -4.84 -6.03 7.44
CA ILE A 63 -5.76 -5.52 6.43
C ILE A 63 -6.85 -6.56 6.17
N SER A 64 -8.11 -6.14 6.25
CA SER A 64 -9.24 -7.02 5.98
C SER A 64 -9.27 -7.46 4.52
N MET A 65 -9.82 -8.65 4.30
CA MET A 65 -10.07 -9.17 2.95
C MET A 65 -10.87 -8.16 2.10
N LEU A 66 -11.82 -7.47 2.72
CA LEU A 66 -12.70 -6.53 2.03
C LEU A 66 -11.97 -5.23 1.63
N ALA A 67 -11.15 -4.65 2.52
CA ALA A 67 -10.32 -3.50 2.17
C ALA A 67 -9.34 -3.85 1.05
N LEU A 68 -8.69 -5.02 1.14
CA LEU A 68 -7.78 -5.50 0.10
C LEU A 68 -8.50 -5.67 -1.24
N LYS A 69 -9.72 -6.23 -1.25
CA LYS A 69 -10.55 -6.37 -2.45
C LYS A 69 -10.82 -5.01 -3.11
N TYR A 70 -11.18 -3.99 -2.34
CA TYR A 70 -11.42 -2.66 -2.89
C TYR A 70 -10.14 -1.98 -3.37
N LEU A 71 -9.01 -2.07 -2.64
CA LEU A 71 -7.72 -1.55 -3.12
C LEU A 71 -7.32 -2.21 -4.45
N ARG A 72 -7.48 -3.52 -4.59
CA ARG A 72 -7.23 -4.24 -5.86
C ARG A 72 -8.13 -3.71 -6.98
N HIS A 73 -9.41 -3.47 -6.70
CA HIS A 73 -10.33 -2.89 -7.66
C HIS A 73 -9.88 -1.49 -8.09
N LEU A 74 -9.58 -0.59 -7.14
CA LEU A 74 -9.10 0.76 -7.46
C LEU A 74 -7.77 0.74 -8.24
N GLN A 75 -6.87 -0.20 -7.93
CA GLN A 75 -5.58 -0.33 -8.63
C GLN A 75 -5.77 -0.73 -10.11
N ARG A 76 -6.68 -1.67 -10.41
CA ARG A 76 -6.85 -2.21 -11.77
C ARG A 76 -7.83 -1.43 -12.65
N SER A 77 -8.83 -0.80 -12.05
CA SER A 77 -9.90 -0.11 -12.78
C SER A 77 -9.45 1.25 -13.29
N ASN A 78 -10.10 1.75 -14.35
CA ASN A 78 -10.08 3.18 -14.66
C ASN A 78 -11.04 3.95 -13.72
N TYR A 79 -11.03 5.28 -13.78
CA TYR A 79 -11.84 6.09 -12.86
C TYR A 79 -13.35 5.93 -13.10
N ALA A 80 -13.77 5.77 -14.37
CA ALA A 80 -15.17 5.60 -14.73
C ALA A 80 -15.76 4.32 -14.14
N GLU A 81 -14.97 3.25 -14.06
CA GLU A 81 -15.33 2.01 -13.39
C GLU A 81 -15.26 2.14 -11.86
N ALA A 82 -14.16 2.71 -11.35
CA ALA A 82 -13.90 2.80 -9.92
C ALA A 82 -14.98 3.59 -9.15
N ARG A 83 -15.50 4.68 -9.73
CA ARG A 83 -16.51 5.54 -9.11
C ARG A 83 -17.86 4.85 -8.83
N HIS A 84 -18.11 3.68 -9.41
CA HIS A 84 -19.33 2.90 -9.17
C HIS A 84 -19.21 1.97 -7.96
N ALA A 85 -18.03 1.85 -7.34
CA ALA A 85 -17.84 1.04 -6.15
C ALA A 85 -18.60 1.63 -4.94
N SER A 86 -19.53 0.86 -4.38
CA SER A 86 -20.22 1.19 -3.12
C SER A 86 -19.40 0.71 -1.94
N ILE A 87 -18.47 1.54 -1.48
CA ILE A 87 -17.51 1.20 -0.44
C ILE A 87 -18.09 1.57 0.94
N PRO A 88 -18.27 0.60 1.86
CA PRO A 88 -18.73 0.91 3.21
C PRO A 88 -17.77 1.87 3.94
N THR A 89 -18.32 2.73 4.81
CA THR A 89 -17.51 3.74 5.53
C THR A 89 -16.36 3.13 6.33
N TYR A 90 -16.58 1.98 6.98
CA TYR A 90 -15.53 1.31 7.76
C TYR A 90 -14.38 0.80 6.87
N VAL A 91 -14.70 0.29 5.68
CA VAL A 91 -13.71 -0.15 4.69
C VAL A 91 -12.92 1.03 4.13
N ASN A 92 -13.60 2.16 3.88
CA ASN A 92 -12.92 3.39 3.45
C ASN A 92 -11.90 3.87 4.48
N ARG A 93 -12.26 3.86 5.78
CA ARG A 93 -11.35 4.24 6.87
C ARG A 93 -10.15 3.30 6.97
N GLU A 94 -10.37 2.01 6.81
CA GLU A 94 -9.29 1.03 6.81
C GLU A 94 -8.33 1.25 5.63
N MET A 95 -8.86 1.41 4.40
CA MET A 95 -8.02 1.72 3.23
C MET A 95 -7.26 3.03 3.41
N GLU A 96 -7.88 4.06 4.00
CA GLU A 96 -7.22 5.31 4.33
C GLU A 96 -6.03 5.10 5.28
N ALA A 97 -6.22 4.33 6.34
CA ALA A 97 -5.16 3.99 7.29
C ALA A 97 -4.01 3.22 6.62
N ILE A 98 -4.30 2.23 5.77
CA ILE A 98 -3.28 1.47 5.01
C ILE A 98 -2.47 2.39 4.09
N MET A 99 -3.16 3.23 3.32
CA MET A 99 -2.50 4.12 2.35
C MET A 99 -1.71 5.22 3.04
N GLN A 100 -2.21 5.79 4.15
CA GLN A 100 -1.47 6.72 4.97
C GLN A 100 -0.22 6.06 5.56
N TYR A 101 -0.34 4.85 6.09
CA TYR A 101 0.80 4.08 6.61
C TYR A 101 1.89 3.87 5.54
N TYR A 102 1.49 3.61 4.29
CA TYR A 102 2.43 3.44 3.19
C TYR A 102 3.06 4.75 2.72
N LEU A 103 2.26 5.81 2.53
CA LEU A 103 2.75 7.12 2.11
C LEU A 103 3.72 7.73 3.12
N THR A 104 3.41 7.63 4.42
CA THR A 104 4.30 8.11 5.49
C THR A 104 5.66 7.41 5.42
N TYR A 105 5.67 6.07 5.31
CA TYR A 105 6.92 5.32 5.18
C TYR A 105 7.76 5.77 3.97
N LEU A 106 7.14 5.98 2.81
CA LEU A 106 7.83 6.43 1.60
C LEU A 106 8.40 7.83 1.74
N LEU A 107 7.65 8.76 2.35
CA LEU A 107 8.08 10.13 2.58
C LEU A 107 9.25 10.20 3.57
N GLU A 108 9.15 9.51 4.71
CA GLU A 108 10.20 9.46 5.72
C GLU A 108 11.49 8.83 5.18
N ARG A 109 11.39 7.71 4.46
CA ARG A 109 12.56 7.06 3.85
C ARG A 109 13.24 7.96 2.82
N LYS A 110 12.47 8.66 1.97
CA LYS A 110 13.03 9.60 1.00
C LYS A 110 13.73 10.79 1.67
N LEU A 111 13.20 11.32 2.76
CA LEU A 111 13.84 12.42 3.50
C LEU A 111 15.14 11.98 4.22
N ASN A 112 15.24 10.70 4.61
CA ASN A 112 16.44 10.14 5.22
C ASN A 112 17.54 9.73 4.20
N THR A 113 17.17 9.49 2.93
CA THR A 113 18.11 9.07 1.87
C THR A 113 19.21 10.11 1.53
N PRO A 114 18.93 11.44 1.47
CA PRO A 114 19.96 12.46 1.23
C PRO A 114 21.13 12.43 2.21
N GLY A 115 20.92 12.02 3.47
CA GLY A 115 22.00 11.92 4.47
C GLY A 115 22.96 10.77 4.19
N PHE A 116 22.50 9.70 3.56
CA PHE A 116 23.36 8.60 3.10
C PHE A 116 24.12 8.98 1.83
N LEU A 117 23.43 9.52 0.82
CA LEU A 117 24.08 9.96 -0.43
C LEU A 117 25.13 11.06 -0.19
N ARG A 118 24.87 11.99 0.74
CA ARG A 118 25.88 12.99 1.15
C ARG A 118 27.13 12.37 1.76
N ARG A 119 26.99 11.29 2.56
CA ARG A 119 28.14 10.58 3.14
C ARG A 119 28.96 9.87 2.07
N VAL A 120 28.32 9.11 1.17
CA VAL A 120 29.02 8.40 0.08
C VAL A 120 29.75 9.38 -0.86
N ILE A 121 29.16 10.55 -1.14
CA ILE A 121 29.81 11.59 -1.96
C ILE A 121 31.00 12.26 -1.22
N GLN A 122 30.95 12.35 0.11
CA GLN A 122 32.03 12.95 0.92
C GLN A 122 33.18 11.99 1.20
N GLU A 123 32.90 10.69 1.36
CA GLU A 123 33.91 9.65 1.61
C GLU A 123 34.59 9.13 0.33
N GLY A 124 34.06 9.49 -0.85
CA GLY A 124 34.67 9.21 -2.15
C GLY A 124 35.66 10.27 -2.65
N LYS A 125 36.12 11.17 -1.77
CA LYS A 125 37.21 12.14 -2.01
C LYS A 125 38.38 11.84 -1.09
#